data_AF-A0A7Y4SHX9-F1
#
_entry.id   AF-A0A7Y4SHX9-F1
#
_cell.length_a   1.000
_cell.length_b   1.000
_cell.length_c   1.000
_cell.angle_alpha   90.00
_cell.angle_beta   90.00
_cell.angle_gamma   90.00
#
_symmetry.space_group_name_H-M   'P 1'
#
loop_
_entity.id
_entity.type
_entity.pdbx_description
1 polymer ?
#
loop_
_entity_poly.entity_id
_entity_poly.type
_entity_poly.pdbx_seq_one_letter_code
_entity_poly.pdbx_strand_id
1 'polypeptide(L)'
;MLSGFRTGIDGTIAPLLRDYPDHPNGPVIMVHYDADPPTTTYTVFFKRDLVCPYPLPRPPTWMPPLSLRDAAELESEIFDFVYRCYLGKEWKMAWPYHYNLIGKIWRKRLPVSGAEIWRLASIHALPHEWKSDLETTFERGREILIVAEGRRPIKKKRLRSFLLE
;
A
#
# COMPACT_ATOMS: atom_id res chain seq x y z
N MET A 1 -11.08 7.62 -1.00
CA MET A 1 -11.32 8.72 -1.98
C MET A 1 -10.29 9.80 -1.68
N LEU A 2 -9.32 10.04 -2.57
CA LEU A 2 -8.08 10.82 -2.29
C LEU A 2 -8.02 12.19 -3.00
N SER A 3 -9.15 12.75 -3.41
CA SER A 3 -9.21 14.16 -3.84
C SER A 3 -10.60 14.74 -3.58
N GLY A 4 -10.89 14.96 -2.30
CA GLY A 4 -12.10 15.65 -1.86
C GLY A 4 -12.00 17.17 -1.97
N PHE A 5 -11.44 17.69 -3.07
CA PHE A 5 -11.30 19.14 -3.25
C PHE A 5 -12.70 19.76 -3.41
N ARG A 6 -13.24 20.34 -2.34
CA ARG A 6 -14.58 20.95 -2.34
C ARG A 6 -14.44 22.40 -2.78
N THR A 7 -14.64 22.65 -4.06
CA THR A 7 -14.61 24.00 -4.65
C THR A 7 -15.77 24.85 -4.09
N GLY A 8 -15.46 26.07 -3.65
CA GLY A 8 -16.46 27.06 -3.22
C GLY A 8 -16.92 26.95 -1.76
N ILE A 9 -16.18 26.26 -0.90
CA ILE A 9 -16.46 26.19 0.54
C ILE A 9 -15.37 26.95 1.30
N ASP A 10 -15.80 27.91 2.11
CA ASP A 10 -14.93 28.66 3.03
C ASP A 10 -14.59 27.81 4.26
N GLY A 11 -13.46 28.12 4.88
CA GLY A 11 -13.02 27.42 6.07
C GLY A 11 -12.00 28.21 6.87
N THR A 12 -11.92 27.90 8.15
CA THR A 12 -11.00 28.54 9.07
C THR A 12 -9.75 27.68 9.24
N ILE A 13 -8.57 28.32 9.19
CA ILE A 13 -7.30 27.65 9.51
C ILE A 13 -7.29 27.36 11.01
N ALA A 14 -7.27 26.08 11.37
CA ALA A 14 -7.11 25.64 12.74
C ALA A 14 -5.62 25.67 13.13
N PRO A 15 -5.29 25.98 14.39
CA PRO A 15 -3.92 25.91 14.85
C PRO A 15 -3.39 24.48 14.69
N LEU A 16 -2.21 24.36 14.06
CA LEU A 16 -1.47 23.10 14.01
C LEU A 16 -1.23 22.62 15.44
N LEU A 17 -1.61 21.38 15.75
CA LEU A 17 -1.17 20.72 16.98
C LEU A 17 0.36 20.75 16.99
N ARG A 18 0.95 21.17 18.13
CA ARG A 18 2.39 21.45 18.30
C ARG A 18 3.32 20.28 17.93
N ASP A 19 2.76 19.09 17.76
CA ASP A 19 3.48 17.84 17.49
C ASP A 19 3.27 17.31 16.06
N TYR A 20 2.71 18.11 15.14
CA TYR A 20 2.62 17.67 13.75
C TYR A 20 4.04 17.61 13.15
N PRO A 21 4.56 16.42 12.80
CA PRO A 21 5.93 16.28 12.35
C PRO A 21 6.13 17.11 11.08
N ASP A 22 7.28 17.78 10.97
CA ASP A 22 7.70 18.46 9.74
C ASP A 22 7.54 17.51 8.57
N HIS A 23 6.47 17.71 7.80
CA HIS A 23 6.13 16.77 6.76
C HIS A 23 7.11 17.00 5.61
N PRO A 24 7.84 15.97 5.13
CA PRO A 24 8.90 16.13 4.12
C PRO A 24 8.40 16.63 2.76
N ASN A 25 7.08 16.85 2.61
CA ASN A 25 6.45 17.33 1.39
C ASN A 25 5.86 18.74 1.51
N GLY A 26 6.25 19.54 2.50
CA GLY A 26 5.88 20.97 2.58
C GLY A 26 4.85 21.30 3.67
N PRO A 27 4.39 22.57 3.73
CA PRO A 27 3.51 23.03 4.79
C PRO A 27 2.22 22.24 4.80
N VAL A 28 1.85 21.80 5.99
CA VAL A 28 0.58 21.14 6.26
C VAL A 28 -0.23 22.12 7.09
N ILE A 29 -1.48 22.38 6.70
CA ILE A 29 -2.40 23.16 7.53
C ILE A 29 -3.60 22.30 7.91
N MET A 30 -4.16 22.60 9.07
CA MET A 30 -5.45 22.06 9.48
C MET A 30 -6.54 23.05 9.10
N VAL A 31 -7.60 22.57 8.46
CA VAL A 31 -8.73 23.39 8.02
C VAL A 31 -10.01 22.80 8.60
N HIS A 32 -10.84 23.68 9.14
CA HIS A 32 -12.23 23.40 9.46
C HIS A 32 -13.10 24.08 8.40
N TYR A 33 -13.87 23.31 7.63
CA TYR A 33 -14.77 23.87 6.63
C TYR A 33 -16.10 24.24 7.29
N ASP A 34 -16.63 25.43 6.96
CA ASP A 34 -17.81 25.99 7.63
C ASP A 34 -19.09 25.15 7.41
N ALA A 35 -19.11 24.32 6.36
CA ALA A 35 -20.20 23.42 6.04
C ALA A 35 -20.16 22.08 6.79
N ASP A 36 -19.08 21.75 7.50
CA ASP A 36 -18.90 20.48 8.20
C ASP A 36 -19.11 20.63 9.73
N PRO A 37 -19.45 19.55 10.46
CA PRO A 37 -19.59 19.62 11.92
C PRO A 37 -18.30 20.11 12.59
N PRO A 38 -18.37 20.91 13.68
CA PRO A 38 -17.21 21.51 14.37
C PRO A 38 -16.10 20.53 14.78
N THR A 39 -16.46 19.25 14.91
CA THR A 39 -15.56 18.16 15.26
C THR A 39 -14.74 17.61 14.08
N THR A 40 -15.07 18.03 12.86
CA THR A 40 -14.44 17.54 11.63
C THR A 40 -13.32 18.48 11.23
N THR A 41 -12.09 17.98 11.25
CA THR A 41 -10.90 18.71 10.82
C THR A 41 -10.28 18.01 9.62
N TYR A 42 -9.73 18.78 8.70
CA TYR A 42 -9.04 18.25 7.52
C TYR A 42 -7.58 18.70 7.53
N THR A 43 -6.72 17.82 7.04
CA THR A 43 -5.32 18.10 6.73
C THR A 43 -5.20 18.44 5.25
N VAL A 44 -4.57 19.58 4.94
CA VAL A 44 -4.32 20.01 3.57
C VAL A 44 -2.82 19.95 3.28
N PHE A 45 -2.46 19.16 2.27
CA PHE A 45 -1.09 19.04 1.76
C PHE A 45 -0.94 19.81 0.46
N PHE A 46 -0.42 21.04 0.53
CA PHE A 46 -0.31 21.94 -0.63
C PHE A 46 0.49 21.37 -1.80
N LYS A 47 1.60 20.68 -1.54
CA LYS A 47 2.45 20.14 -2.62
C LYS A 47 1.81 18.99 -3.40
N ARG A 48 0.74 18.39 -2.87
CA ARG A 48 0.08 17.21 -3.45
C ARG A 48 -1.39 17.45 -3.81
N ASP A 49 -1.87 18.70 -3.66
CA ASP A 49 -3.28 19.07 -3.81
C ASP A 49 -4.22 18.10 -3.09
N LEU A 50 -3.79 17.63 -1.91
CA LEU A 50 -4.46 16.56 -1.18
C LEU A 50 -5.14 17.12 0.07
N VAL A 51 -6.45 16.89 0.15
CA VAL A 51 -7.27 17.16 1.33
C VAL A 51 -7.74 15.82 1.91
N CYS A 52 -7.49 15.59 3.19
CA CYS A 52 -7.88 14.37 3.87
C CYS A 52 -8.35 14.63 5.30
N PRO A 53 -9.25 13.80 5.85
CA PRO A 53 -9.68 13.94 7.25
C PRO A 53 -8.51 13.85 8.23
N TYR A 54 -8.62 14.57 9.34
CA TYR A 54 -7.72 14.49 10.49
C TYR A 54 -8.43 13.78 11.67
N PRO A 55 -7.77 12.85 12.38
CA PRO A 55 -6.44 12.31 12.08
C PRO A 55 -6.43 11.52 10.77
N LEU A 56 -5.25 11.40 10.16
CA LEU A 56 -5.09 10.56 8.97
C LEU A 56 -5.60 9.14 9.27
N PRO A 57 -6.42 8.54 8.39
CA PRO A 57 -6.88 7.18 8.61
C PRO A 57 -5.68 6.25 8.66
N ARG A 58 -5.74 5.28 9.58
CA ARG A 58 -4.73 4.22 9.64
C ARG A 58 -4.71 3.50 8.29
N PRO A 59 -3.53 3.18 7.74
CA PRO A 59 -3.40 2.29 6.60
C PRO A 59 -4.21 1.01 6.80
N PRO A 60 -4.80 0.47 5.73
CA PRO A 60 -5.48 -0.81 5.82
C PRO A 60 -4.50 -1.91 6.21
N THR A 61 -4.96 -2.87 7.01
CA THR A 61 -4.15 -3.95 7.59
C THR A 61 -3.56 -4.92 6.55
N TRP A 62 -4.12 -4.92 5.34
CA TRP A 62 -3.61 -5.68 4.21
C TRP A 62 -2.40 -5.01 3.54
N MET A 63 -2.21 -3.69 3.71
CA MET A 63 -1.17 -2.96 2.99
C MET A 63 0.20 -3.21 3.64
N PRO A 64 1.20 -3.69 2.89
CA PRO A 64 2.54 -3.86 3.43
C PRO A 64 3.16 -2.50 3.73
N PRO A 65 4.09 -2.40 4.70
CA PRO A 65 4.73 -1.14 5.09
C PRO A 65 5.79 -0.71 4.07
N LEU A 66 5.33 -0.39 2.86
CA LEU A 66 6.09 0.11 1.72
C LEU A 66 5.75 1.58 1.49
N SER A 67 6.54 2.26 0.65
CA SER A 67 6.13 3.57 0.11
C SER A 67 4.78 3.43 -0.61
N LEU A 68 3.93 4.46 -0.58
CA LEU A 68 2.62 4.42 -1.25
C LEU A 68 2.74 4.04 -2.73
N ARG A 69 3.78 4.54 -3.40
CA ARG A 69 4.09 4.19 -4.79
C ARG A 69 4.41 2.71 -4.95
N ASP A 70 5.32 2.17 -4.13
CA ASP A 70 5.67 0.75 -4.18
C ASP A 70 4.49 -0.16 -3.81
N ALA A 71 3.66 0.27 -2.85
CA ALA A 71 2.46 -0.46 -2.43
C ALA A 71 1.41 -0.50 -3.56
N ALA A 72 1.12 0.64 -4.19
CA ALA A 72 0.17 0.72 -5.32
C ALA A 72 0.68 -0.08 -6.54
N GLU A 73 1.97 0.03 -6.84
CA GLU A 73 2.58 -0.77 -7.91
C GLU A 73 2.49 -2.27 -7.59
N LEU A 74 2.72 -2.69 -6.34
CA LEU A 74 2.60 -4.10 -5.94
C LEU A 74 1.14 -4.60 -5.98
N GLU A 75 0.19 -3.79 -5.53
CA GLU A 75 -1.24 -4.09 -5.60
C GLU A 75 -1.69 -4.33 -7.04
N SER A 76 -1.30 -3.45 -7.97
CA SER A 76 -1.63 -3.62 -9.39
C SER A 76 -1.10 -4.93 -9.98
N GLU A 77 0.09 -5.36 -9.56
CA GLU A 77 0.71 -6.61 -10.03
C GLU A 77 0.03 -7.85 -9.44
N ILE A 78 -0.38 -7.77 -8.17
CA ILE A 78 -1.12 -8.84 -7.52
C ILE A 78 -2.54 -8.94 -8.09
N PHE A 79 -3.18 -7.81 -8.36
CA PHE A 79 -4.49 -7.78 -9.01
C PHE A 79 -4.44 -8.46 -10.39
N ASP A 80 -3.44 -8.13 -11.24
CA ASP A 80 -3.27 -8.82 -12.53
C ASP A 80 -3.06 -10.33 -12.31
N PHE A 81 -2.19 -10.73 -11.37
CA PHE A 81 -2.01 -12.15 -11.04
C PHE A 81 -3.32 -12.85 -10.63
N VAL A 82 -4.09 -12.26 -9.71
CA VAL A 82 -5.35 -12.84 -9.21
C VAL A 82 -6.40 -12.89 -10.32
N TYR A 83 -6.49 -11.84 -11.14
CA TYR A 83 -7.35 -11.81 -12.32
C TYR A 83 -7.01 -12.94 -13.30
N ARG A 84 -5.72 -13.20 -13.54
CA ARG A 84 -5.26 -14.32 -14.39
C ARG A 84 -5.55 -15.68 -13.78
N CYS A 85 -5.69 -15.76 -12.46
CA CYS A 85 -6.14 -16.97 -11.78
C CYS A 85 -7.64 -17.21 -11.90
N TYR A 86 -8.43 -16.20 -12.26
CA TYR A 86 -9.88 -16.31 -12.46
C TYR A 86 -10.23 -16.22 -13.94
N LEU A 87 -10.19 -17.36 -14.64
CA LEU A 87 -10.46 -17.45 -16.07
C LEU A 87 -11.68 -18.33 -16.33
N GLY A 88 -12.57 -17.88 -17.22
CA GLY A 88 -13.73 -18.69 -17.61
C GLY A 88 -14.73 -18.95 -16.47
N LYS A 89 -14.78 -18.07 -15.46
CA LYS A 89 -15.53 -18.23 -14.20
C LYS A 89 -15.02 -19.34 -13.27
N GLU A 90 -13.83 -19.86 -13.54
CA GLU A 90 -13.19 -20.87 -12.72
C GLU A 90 -11.88 -20.36 -12.14
N TRP A 91 -11.56 -20.86 -10.96
CA TRP A 91 -10.30 -20.58 -10.29
C TRP A 91 -9.25 -21.60 -10.75
N LYS A 92 -8.22 -21.12 -11.43
CA LYS A 92 -7.07 -21.91 -11.84
C LYS A 92 -5.77 -21.16 -11.54
N MET A 93 -4.84 -21.80 -10.84
CA MET A 93 -3.58 -21.17 -10.51
C MET A 93 -2.76 -20.83 -11.76
N ALA A 94 -2.42 -19.55 -11.91
CA ALA A 94 -1.68 -19.02 -13.04
C ALA A 94 -0.18 -18.90 -12.70
N TRP A 95 0.48 -20.03 -12.44
CA TRP A 95 1.88 -20.09 -11.98
C TRP A 95 2.88 -19.22 -12.75
N PRO A 96 2.83 -19.11 -14.10
CA PRO A 96 3.73 -18.22 -14.83
C PRO A 96 3.62 -16.75 -14.38
N TYR A 97 2.42 -16.27 -14.05
CA TYR A 97 2.19 -14.92 -13.55
C TYR A 97 2.67 -14.76 -12.11
N HIS A 98 2.56 -15.81 -11.29
CA HIS A 98 3.15 -15.83 -9.96
C HIS A 98 4.68 -15.71 -10.00
N TYR A 99 5.35 -16.42 -10.92
CA TYR A 99 6.80 -16.30 -11.10
C TYR A 99 7.21 -14.91 -11.62
N ASN A 100 6.41 -14.33 -12.51
CA ASN A 100 6.61 -12.94 -12.96
C ASN A 100 6.50 -11.95 -11.78
N LEU A 101 5.52 -12.14 -10.89
CA LEU A 101 5.36 -11.35 -9.68
C LEU A 101 6.60 -11.45 -8.77
N ILE A 102 7.10 -12.66 -8.51
CA ILE A 102 8.34 -12.89 -7.75
C ILE A 102 9.51 -12.14 -8.39
N GLY A 103 9.69 -12.27 -9.71
CA GLY A 103 10.76 -11.59 -10.44
C GLY A 103 10.65 -10.06 -10.42
N LYS A 104 9.43 -9.49 -10.45
CA LYS A 104 9.21 -8.05 -10.29
C LYS A 104 9.55 -7.58 -8.88
N ILE A 105 9.11 -8.30 -7.86
CA ILE A 105 9.45 -8.03 -6.45
C ILE A 105 10.96 -8.07 -6.23
N TRP A 106 11.64 -9.07 -6.80
CA TRP A 106 13.09 -9.21 -6.75
C TRP A 106 13.81 -8.01 -7.38
N ARG A 107 13.47 -7.68 -8.64
CA ARG A 107 14.09 -6.56 -9.37
C ARG A 107 13.89 -5.22 -8.66
N LYS A 108 12.68 -4.98 -8.13
CA LYS A 108 12.36 -3.78 -7.34
C LYS A 108 12.90 -3.82 -5.91
N ARG A 109 13.49 -4.94 -5.49
CA ARG A 109 14.06 -5.19 -4.16
C ARG A 109 13.05 -4.90 -3.03
N LEU A 110 11.77 -5.23 -3.27
CA LEU A 110 10.72 -4.96 -2.30
C LEU A 110 10.87 -5.87 -1.07
N PRO A 111 10.83 -5.32 0.15
CA PRO A 111 11.01 -6.09 1.38
C PRO A 111 9.74 -6.82 1.81
N VAL A 112 9.14 -7.62 0.93
CA VAL A 112 7.87 -8.33 1.19
C VAL A 112 8.07 -9.84 1.45
N SER A 113 7.21 -10.43 2.26
CA SER A 113 7.13 -11.88 2.53
C SER A 113 5.96 -12.55 1.81
N GLY A 114 5.98 -13.88 1.71
CA GLY A 114 4.87 -14.66 1.16
C GLY A 114 3.53 -14.33 1.83
N ALA A 115 3.52 -14.20 3.16
CA ALA A 115 2.33 -13.83 3.93
C ALA A 115 1.79 -12.42 3.59
N GLU A 116 2.66 -11.48 3.21
CA GLU A 116 2.24 -10.17 2.71
C GLU A 116 1.62 -10.25 1.32
N ILE A 117 2.17 -11.11 0.44
CA ILE A 117 1.59 -11.39 -0.87
C ILE A 117 0.23 -12.05 -0.72
N TRP A 118 0.10 -13.03 0.18
CA TRP A 118 -1.19 -13.67 0.48
C TRP A 118 -2.24 -12.66 0.95
N ARG A 119 -1.89 -11.79 1.92
CA ARG A 119 -2.81 -10.75 2.42
C ARG A 119 -3.35 -9.88 1.29
N LEU A 120 -2.48 -9.42 0.39
CA LEU A 120 -2.88 -8.65 -0.79
C LEU A 120 -3.70 -9.48 -1.78
N ALA A 121 -3.35 -10.73 -2.04
CA ALA A 121 -4.13 -11.58 -2.95
C ALA A 121 -5.53 -11.90 -2.40
N SER A 122 -5.65 -12.07 -1.08
CA SER A 122 -6.90 -12.41 -0.41
C SER A 122 -7.94 -11.29 -0.48
N ILE A 123 -7.52 -10.01 -0.48
CA ILE A 123 -8.45 -8.88 -0.67
C ILE A 123 -9.00 -8.81 -2.11
N HIS A 124 -8.33 -9.45 -3.06
CA HIS A 124 -8.77 -9.59 -4.44
C HIS A 124 -9.49 -10.93 -4.70
N ALA A 125 -9.98 -11.58 -3.63
CA ALA A 125 -10.77 -12.80 -3.65
C ALA A 125 -10.02 -14.08 -4.07
N LEU A 126 -8.70 -14.13 -3.96
CA LEU A 126 -7.97 -15.39 -4.18
C LEU A 126 -8.44 -16.47 -3.18
N PRO A 127 -8.79 -17.69 -3.63
CA PRO A 127 -9.27 -18.76 -2.77
C PRO A 127 -8.29 -19.15 -1.64
N HIS A 128 -8.83 -19.43 -0.46
CA HIS A 128 -8.04 -19.68 0.76
C HIS A 128 -7.19 -20.95 0.70
N GLU A 129 -7.66 -21.97 -0.02
CA GLU A 129 -6.96 -23.23 -0.25
C GLU A 129 -5.57 -23.04 -0.87
N TRP A 130 -5.36 -21.94 -1.59
CA TRP A 130 -4.08 -21.65 -2.25
C TRP A 130 -3.09 -20.88 -1.39
N LYS A 131 -3.47 -20.47 -0.17
CA LYS A 131 -2.61 -19.71 0.74
C LYS A 131 -1.25 -20.37 0.92
N SER A 132 -1.25 -21.64 1.32
CA SER A 132 -0.03 -22.39 1.63
C SER A 132 0.89 -22.49 0.42
N ASP A 133 0.32 -22.82 -0.74
CA ASP A 133 1.09 -22.99 -1.97
C ASP A 133 1.66 -21.67 -2.47
N LEU A 134 0.90 -20.58 -2.38
CA LEU A 134 1.33 -19.24 -2.74
C LEU A 134 2.48 -18.77 -1.84
N GLU A 135 2.33 -18.87 -0.52
CA GLU A 135 3.36 -18.45 0.43
C GLU A 135 4.64 -19.28 0.24
N THR A 136 4.50 -20.60 0.12
CA THR A 136 5.65 -21.52 -0.05
C THR A 136 6.37 -21.31 -1.37
N THR A 137 5.62 -21.15 -2.48
CA THR A 137 6.19 -20.93 -3.81
C THR A 137 6.92 -19.60 -3.88
N PHE A 138 6.38 -18.57 -3.24
CA PHE A 138 7.01 -17.27 -3.16
C PHE A 138 8.36 -17.32 -2.43
N GLU A 139 8.41 -17.93 -1.24
CA GLU A 139 9.65 -18.03 -0.47
C GLU A 139 10.70 -18.90 -1.17
N ARG A 140 10.30 -20.05 -1.74
CA ARG A 140 11.20 -20.91 -2.55
C ARG A 140 11.72 -20.19 -3.78
N GLY A 141 10.86 -19.48 -4.51
CA GLY A 141 11.27 -18.69 -5.67
C GLY A 141 12.29 -17.62 -5.30
N ARG A 142 12.12 -16.97 -4.14
CA ARG A 142 13.12 -16.01 -3.62
C ARG A 142 14.45 -16.69 -3.28
N GLU A 143 14.43 -17.86 -2.67
CA GLU A 143 15.65 -18.61 -2.35
C GLU A 143 16.41 -19.02 -3.61
N ILE A 144 15.72 -19.51 -4.63
CA ILE A 144 16.32 -19.83 -5.93
C ILE A 144 17.04 -18.61 -6.51
N LEU A 145 16.41 -17.43 -6.47
CA LEU A 145 17.02 -16.19 -6.95
C LEU A 145 18.25 -15.77 -6.12
N ILE A 146 18.23 -15.98 -4.80
CA ILE A 146 19.39 -15.72 -3.93
C ILE A 146 20.56 -16.62 -4.29
N VAL A 147 20.30 -17.91 -4.51
CA VAL A 147 21.33 -18.89 -4.86
C VAL A 147 21.89 -18.58 -6.26
N ALA A 148 21.03 -18.29 -7.23
CA ALA A 148 21.43 -17.97 -8.60
C ALA A 148 22.32 -16.72 -8.69
N GLU A 149 22.05 -15.70 -7.88
CA GLU A 149 22.82 -14.45 -7.84
C GLU A 149 24.03 -14.52 -6.90
N GLY A 150 24.19 -15.62 -6.15
CA GLY A 150 25.27 -15.83 -5.19
C GLY A 150 25.22 -14.92 -3.95
N ARG A 151 24.17 -14.10 -3.79
CA ARG A 151 24.03 -13.18 -2.66
C ARG A 151 22.59 -12.78 -2.38
N ARG A 152 22.34 -12.34 -1.15
CA ARG A 152 21.05 -11.75 -0.75
C ARG A 152 20.91 -10.34 -1.32
N PRO A 153 19.70 -9.92 -1.76
CA PRO A 153 19.48 -8.59 -2.30
C PRO A 153 19.47 -7.55 -1.19
N ILE A 154 20.01 -6.36 -1.45
CA ILE A 154 19.86 -5.20 -0.57
C ILE A 154 18.44 -4.67 -0.75
N LYS A 155 17.54 -5.04 0.16
CA LYS A 155 16.12 -4.67 0.11
C LYS A 155 15.90 -3.17 0.39
N LYS A 156 14.84 -2.59 -0.18
CA LYS A 156 14.38 -1.24 0.19
C LYS A 156 14.02 -1.18 1.68
N LYS A 157 14.06 0.02 2.27
CA LYS A 157 13.63 0.23 3.66
C LYS A 157 12.12 0.03 3.76
N ARG A 158 11.69 -0.72 4.77
CA ARG A 158 10.29 -0.74 5.21
C ARG A 158 9.99 0.57 5.92
N LEU A 159 8.81 1.13 5.69
CA LEU A 159 8.35 2.25 6.49
C LEU A 159 8.17 1.76 7.92
N ARG A 160 8.89 2.36 8.88
CA ARG A 160 8.60 2.16 10.30
C ARG A 160 7.18 2.67 10.47
N SER A 161 6.31 1.75 10.82
CA SER A 161 4.86 1.86 10.92
C SER A 161 4.28 3.28 10.86
N PHE A 162 3.21 3.45 10.07
CA PHE A 162 2.21 4.51 10.25
C PHE A 162 1.46 4.43 11.60
N LEU A 163 2.00 3.65 12.54
CA LEU A 163 1.53 3.44 13.90
C LEU A 163 2.46 4.29 14.76
N LEU A 164 2.08 5.55 14.95
CA LEU A 164 2.24 6.13 16.28
C LEU A 164 1.11 5.48 17.11
N GLU A 165 1.53 4.91 18.24
CA GLU A 165 0.68 4.22 19.23
C GLU A 165 -0.41 5.13 19.78
#